data_AF-A0A4Y9UP51-F1
#
_entry.id   AF-A0A4Y9UP51-F1
#
_cell.length_a   1.000
_cell.length_b   1.000
_cell.length_c   1.000
_cell.angle_alpha   90.00
_cell.angle_beta   90.00
_cell.angle_gamma   90.00
#
_symmetry.space_group_name_H-M   'P 1'
#
loop_
_entity.id
_entity.type
_entity.pdbx_description
1 polymer ?
#
loop_
_entity_poly.entity_id
_entity_poly.type
_entity_poly.pdbx_seq_one_letter_code
_entity_poly.pdbx_strand_id
1 'polypeptide(L)'
;MPAMSPQLKLIALDADDLAVISTHVQDARVQAADIIWRQSEKRLVVGMSRLDWEQSLDGEAEPRRLVAALRFDRVLACKSRNIDLGAPDEVLDLVGIEFHSQDGRDEEPGGSALLLFAHGGAIRLDVECLECELTDLGADALGAGLGLEEEG
;
A
#
# COMPACT_ATOMS: atom_id res chain seq x y z
N MET A 1 19.95 4.58 -20.02
CA MET A 1 18.78 5.28 -19.44
C MET A 1 17.93 4.22 -18.78
N PRO A 2 17.71 4.24 -17.44
CA PRO A 2 16.85 3.23 -16.83
C PRO A 2 15.44 3.41 -17.37
N ALA A 3 14.85 2.33 -17.89
CA ALA A 3 13.47 2.31 -18.34
C ALA A 3 12.58 2.76 -17.18
N MET A 4 11.78 3.81 -17.39
CA MET A 4 10.70 4.15 -16.47
C MET A 4 9.71 2.99 -16.52
N SER A 5 9.82 2.07 -15.56
CA SER A 5 8.79 1.05 -15.35
C SER A 5 7.43 1.76 -15.25
N PRO A 6 6.39 1.26 -15.93
CA PRO A 6 5.08 1.90 -15.93
C PRO A 6 4.61 2.04 -14.48
N GLN A 7 4.44 3.29 -14.04
CA GLN A 7 3.91 3.58 -12.71
C GLN A 7 2.48 3.03 -12.67
N LEU A 8 2.29 1.88 -12.00
CA LEU A 8 0.99 1.29 -11.81
C LEU A 8 0.19 2.26 -10.93
N LYS A 9 -0.91 2.78 -11.48
CA LYS A 9 -1.87 3.58 -10.73
C LYS A 9 -3.24 2.91 -10.81
N LEU A 10 -3.65 2.31 -9.71
CA LEU A 10 -4.96 1.71 -9.54
C LEU A 10 -5.79 2.55 -8.59
N ILE A 11 -7.08 2.68 -8.90
CA ILE A 11 -8.06 3.36 -8.04
C ILE A 11 -9.21 2.38 -7.86
N ALA A 12 -9.57 2.13 -6.61
CA ALA A 12 -10.73 1.34 -6.23
C ALA A 12 -11.79 2.23 -5.61
N LEU A 13 -12.98 2.17 -6.19
CA LEU A 13 -14.16 2.92 -5.72
C LEU A 13 -15.22 1.99 -5.12
N ASP A 14 -15.10 0.69 -5.35
CA ASP A 14 -15.97 -0.35 -4.82
C ASP A 14 -15.18 -1.58 -4.35
N ALA A 15 -15.89 -2.55 -3.77
CA ALA A 15 -15.30 -3.75 -3.19
C ALA A 15 -14.64 -4.66 -4.24
N ASP A 16 -15.16 -4.67 -5.48
CA ASP A 16 -14.66 -5.49 -6.58
C ASP A 16 -13.30 -4.95 -7.04
N ASP A 17 -13.20 -3.63 -7.23
CA ASP A 17 -11.92 -2.96 -7.50
C ASP A 17 -10.92 -3.16 -6.35
N LEU A 18 -11.39 -3.10 -5.11
CA LEU A 18 -10.53 -3.29 -3.94
C LEU A 18 -9.97 -4.71 -3.91
N ALA A 19 -10.72 -5.73 -4.35
CA ALA A 19 -10.22 -7.09 -4.46
C ALA A 19 -9.06 -7.20 -5.46
N VAL A 20 -9.10 -6.43 -6.56
CA VAL A 20 -7.98 -6.32 -7.51
C VAL A 20 -6.76 -5.71 -6.83
N ILE A 21 -6.91 -4.56 -6.16
CA ILE A 21 -5.81 -3.93 -5.40
C ILE A 21 -5.27 -4.89 -4.33
N SER A 22 -6.17 -5.55 -3.58
CA SER A 22 -5.86 -6.53 -2.54
C SER A 22 -4.93 -7.61 -3.09
N THR A 23 -5.23 -8.15 -4.28
CA THR A 23 -4.39 -9.13 -4.99
C THR A 23 -3.00 -8.57 -5.33
N HIS A 24 -2.91 -7.30 -5.75
CA HIS A 24 -1.64 -6.67 -6.07
C HIS A 24 -0.76 -6.34 -4.86
N VAL A 25 -1.36 -6.16 -3.69
CA VAL A 25 -0.67 -5.81 -2.44
C VAL A 25 -0.45 -7.02 -1.52
N GLN A 26 -0.84 -8.23 -1.94
CA GLN A 26 -0.49 -9.46 -1.19
C GLN A 26 1.03 -9.61 -1.14
N ASP A 27 1.55 -9.99 0.03
CA ASP A 27 2.99 -10.11 0.33
C ASP A 27 3.76 -8.78 0.23
N ALA A 28 3.05 -7.63 0.25
CA ALA A 28 3.71 -6.32 0.31
C ALA A 28 4.23 -6.06 1.73
N ARG A 29 5.47 -5.57 1.82
CA ARG A 29 6.06 -5.16 3.10
C ARG A 29 5.73 -3.72 3.41
N VAL A 30 5.12 -3.48 4.55
CA VAL A 30 4.76 -2.18 5.08
C VAL A 30 5.60 -1.92 6.32
N GLN A 31 6.22 -0.75 6.45
CA GLN A 31 6.80 -0.35 7.74
C GLN A 31 5.74 0.39 8.54
N ALA A 32 5.68 0.16 9.85
CA ALA A 32 4.76 0.90 10.73
C ALA A 32 5.03 2.42 10.65
N ALA A 33 6.28 2.84 10.42
CA ALA A 33 6.67 4.22 10.18
C ALA A 33 6.02 4.86 8.92
N ASP A 34 5.71 4.04 7.90
CA ASP A 34 5.12 4.46 6.63
C ASP A 34 3.59 4.52 6.68
N ILE A 35 2.97 4.17 7.83
CA ILE A 35 1.53 4.26 8.05
C ILE A 35 1.21 5.65 8.62
N ILE A 36 0.75 6.55 7.76
CA ILE A 36 0.44 7.93 8.11
C ILE A 36 -1.06 8.14 8.11
N TRP A 37 -1.62 8.29 9.30
CA TRP A 37 -3.02 8.70 9.50
C TRP A 37 -3.15 10.21 9.66
N ARG A 38 -3.84 10.87 8.73
CA ARG A 38 -4.17 12.30 8.76
C ARG A 38 -5.64 12.48 9.10
N GLN A 39 -5.95 12.51 10.40
CA GLN A 39 -7.34 12.70 10.87
C GLN A 39 -7.98 14.00 10.36
N SER A 40 -7.20 15.08 10.25
CA SER A 40 -7.66 16.38 9.77
C SER A 40 -8.14 16.34 8.32
N GLU A 41 -7.55 15.48 7.50
CA GLU A 41 -7.90 15.30 6.09
C GLU A 41 -8.77 14.05 5.86
N LYS A 42 -9.09 13.30 6.92
CA LYS A 42 -9.78 12.00 6.84
C LYS A 42 -9.08 11.05 5.86
N ARG A 43 -7.76 11.00 5.92
CA ARG A 43 -6.93 10.27 4.95
C ARG A 43 -5.93 9.37 5.63
N LEU A 44 -5.81 8.14 5.14
CA LEU A 44 -4.72 7.23 5.49
C LEU A 44 -3.79 7.10 4.29
N VAL A 45 -2.50 7.14 4.53
CA VAL A 45 -1.48 6.75 3.54
C VAL A 45 -0.65 5.63 4.15
N VAL A 46 -0.42 4.57 3.39
CA VAL A 46 0.40 3.43 3.76
C VAL A 46 1.45 3.24 2.68
N GLY A 47 2.71 3.51 3.01
CA GLY A 47 3.83 3.13 2.16
C GLY A 47 4.10 1.63 2.26
N MET A 48 4.32 0.98 1.12
CA MET A 48 4.64 -0.43 1.03
C MET A 48 5.71 -0.71 -0.01
N SER A 49 6.33 -1.87 0.10
CA SER A 49 7.40 -2.33 -0.78
C SER A 49 7.04 -3.70 -1.33
N ARG A 50 6.80 -3.77 -2.64
CA ARG A 50 6.43 -4.98 -3.37
C ARG A 50 7.62 -5.53 -4.15
N LEU A 51 7.67 -6.85 -4.35
CA LEU A 51 8.71 -7.49 -5.16
C LEU A 51 8.37 -7.36 -6.64
N ASP A 52 9.32 -6.87 -7.44
CA ASP A 52 9.22 -6.85 -8.90
C ASP A 52 9.49 -8.25 -9.44
N TRP A 53 8.41 -9.00 -9.71
CA TRP A 53 8.53 -10.31 -10.34
C TRP A 53 8.80 -10.22 -11.85
N GLU A 54 8.60 -9.05 -12.46
CA GLU A 54 8.70 -8.85 -13.92
C GLU A 54 10.14 -8.93 -14.43
N GLN A 55 11.14 -8.46 -13.66
CA GLN A 55 12.55 -8.57 -14.05
C GLN A 55 13.22 -9.91 -13.71
N SER A 56 12.61 -10.74 -12.86
CA SER A 56 13.19 -12.07 -12.56
C SER A 56 13.09 -13.05 -13.73
N LEU A 57 12.30 -12.74 -14.77
CA LEU A 57 12.12 -13.58 -15.96
C LEU A 57 13.14 -13.28 -17.08
N ASP A 58 13.79 -12.10 -17.07
CA ASP A 58 14.70 -11.67 -18.16
C ASP A 58 16.19 -11.96 -17.87
N GLY A 59 16.51 -12.54 -16.71
CA GLY A 59 17.86 -13.05 -16.42
C GLY A 59 18.93 -12.00 -16.15
N GLU A 60 18.59 -10.70 -16.15
CA GLU A 60 19.47 -9.60 -15.75
C GLU A 60 18.93 -8.85 -14.53
N ALA A 61 19.82 -8.65 -13.55
CA ALA A 61 19.72 -7.80 -12.36
C ALA A 61 18.79 -8.24 -11.21
N GLU A 62 19.43 -8.49 -10.06
CA GLU A 62 19.02 -8.30 -8.66
C GLU A 62 17.49 -8.09 -8.42
N PRO A 63 16.82 -8.89 -7.56
CA PRO A 63 15.40 -8.70 -7.25
C PRO A 63 15.14 -7.30 -6.70
N ARG A 64 14.60 -6.40 -7.53
CA ARG A 64 14.30 -5.03 -7.13
C ARG A 64 12.98 -4.98 -6.38
N ARG A 65 12.95 -4.15 -5.35
CA ARG A 65 11.72 -3.80 -4.66
C ARG A 65 11.17 -2.52 -5.27
N LEU A 66 9.90 -2.56 -5.63
CA LEU A 66 9.14 -1.37 -6.04
C LEU A 66 8.48 -0.80 -4.79
N VAL A 67 8.62 0.51 -4.61
CA VAL A 67 7.91 1.23 -3.55
C VAL A 67 6.55 1.64 -4.11
N ALA A 68 5.48 1.30 -3.39
CA ALA A 68 4.12 1.67 -3.70
C ALA A 68 3.48 2.38 -2.51
N ALA A 69 2.53 3.26 -2.77
CA ALA A 69 1.75 3.94 -1.75
C ALA A 69 0.27 3.64 -1.93
N LEU A 70 -0.36 3.20 -0.85
CA LEU A 70 -1.80 2.97 -0.76
C LEU A 70 -2.44 4.09 0.04
N ARG A 71 -3.31 4.86 -0.60
CA ARG A 71 -4.03 5.97 0.02
C ARG A 71 -5.51 5.64 0.12
N PHE A 72 -6.06 5.79 1.31
CA PHE A 72 -7.51 5.82 1.52
C PHE A 72 -7.97 7.24 1.84
N ASP A 73 -9.00 7.71 1.13
CA ASP A 73 -9.66 8.98 1.43
C ASP A 73 -10.98 8.76 2.19
N ARG A 74 -11.57 9.84 2.71
CA ARG A 74 -12.86 9.83 3.42
C ARG A 74 -12.96 8.84 4.59
N VAL A 75 -11.84 8.59 5.25
CA VAL A 75 -11.78 7.70 6.41
C VAL A 75 -12.21 8.46 7.67
N LEU A 76 -13.33 8.02 8.25
CA LEU A 76 -13.92 8.56 9.46
C LEU A 76 -13.14 8.16 10.70
N ALA A 77 -12.73 6.88 10.78
CA ALA A 77 -11.99 6.35 11.91
C ALA A 77 -10.99 5.27 11.48
N CYS A 78 -9.84 5.21 12.16
CA CYS A 78 -8.87 4.13 12.01
C CYS A 78 -8.65 3.46 13.35
N LYS A 79 -8.65 2.13 13.35
CA LYS A 79 -8.41 1.28 14.51
C LYS A 79 -7.38 0.24 14.10
N SER A 80 -6.16 0.36 14.61
CA SER A 80 -5.17 -0.70 14.53
C SER A 80 -5.34 -1.69 15.68
N ARG A 81 -4.98 -2.94 15.43
CA ARG A 81 -4.96 -4.02 16.40
C ARG A 81 -3.66 -4.80 16.19
N ASN A 82 -2.93 -5.03 17.28
CA ASN A 82 -1.70 -5.82 17.26
C ASN A 82 -0.65 -5.27 16.27
N ILE A 83 -0.59 -3.93 16.15
CA ILE A 83 0.36 -3.18 15.35
C ILE A 83 0.85 -2.04 16.22
N ASP A 84 2.16 -1.96 16.44
CA ASP A 84 2.76 -0.90 17.23
C ASP A 84 3.18 0.23 16.30
N LEU A 85 2.28 1.20 16.08
CA LEU A 85 2.58 2.42 15.33
C LEU A 85 3.65 3.31 16.02
N GLY A 86 4.03 2.97 17.27
CA GLY A 86 5.12 3.63 18.00
C GLY A 86 6.49 3.02 17.71
N ALA A 87 6.56 1.86 17.06
CA ALA A 87 7.78 1.15 16.70
C ALA A 87 8.08 1.33 15.20
N PRO A 88 8.85 2.34 14.79
CA PRO A 88 9.10 2.62 13.37
C PRO A 88 9.89 1.51 12.64
N ASP A 89 10.60 0.66 13.37
CA ASP A 89 11.37 -0.48 12.84
C ASP A 89 10.48 -1.73 12.62
N GLU A 90 9.21 -1.70 13.06
CA GLU A 90 8.29 -2.81 12.88
C GLU A 90 7.90 -2.95 11.40
N VAL A 91 8.29 -4.09 10.81
CA VAL A 91 7.90 -4.47 9.46
C VAL A 91 6.68 -5.38 9.53
N LEU A 92 5.63 -4.99 8.82
CA LEU A 92 4.35 -5.68 8.71
C LEU A 92 4.20 -6.20 7.28
N ASP A 93 3.95 -7.49 7.11
CA ASP A 93 3.62 -8.04 5.79
C ASP A 93 2.10 -7.94 5.58
N LEU A 94 1.64 -7.23 4.56
CA LEU A 94 0.23 -7.13 4.23
C LEU A 94 -0.23 -8.42 3.54
N VAL A 95 -1.21 -9.09 4.13
CA VAL A 95 -1.78 -10.35 3.63
C VAL A 95 -2.91 -10.07 2.65
N GLY A 96 -3.67 -9.00 2.90
CA GLY A 96 -4.76 -8.59 2.03
C GLY A 96 -5.63 -7.52 2.67
N ILE A 97 -6.60 -7.08 1.89
CA ILE A 97 -7.59 -6.08 2.28
C ILE A 97 -8.97 -6.66 2.04
N GLU A 98 -9.83 -6.55 3.04
CA GLU A 98 -11.24 -6.90 2.99
C GLU A 98 -12.09 -5.64 3.15
N PHE A 99 -13.25 -5.58 2.50
CA PHE A 99 -14.21 -4.50 2.69
C PHE A 99 -15.57 -5.05 3.11
N HIS A 100 -16.17 -4.41 4.11
CA HIS A 100 -17.50 -4.72 4.59
C HIS A 100 -18.39 -3.49 4.48
N SER A 101 -19.35 -3.52 3.56
CA SER A 101 -20.38 -2.47 3.45
C SER A 101 -21.22 -2.37 4.72
N GLN A 102 -21.64 -1.16 5.08
CA GLN A 102 -22.28 -0.92 6.38
C GLN A 102 -23.68 -1.58 6.52
N ASP A 103 -24.46 -1.71 5.44
CA ASP A 103 -25.79 -2.37 5.41
C ASP A 103 -25.80 -3.73 4.69
N GLY A 104 -24.63 -4.27 4.32
CA GLY A 104 -24.54 -5.53 3.57
C GLY A 104 -25.10 -5.47 2.14
N ARG A 105 -25.24 -4.26 1.58
CA ARG A 105 -25.56 -4.03 0.17
C ARG A 105 -24.29 -3.65 -0.58
N ASP A 106 -23.98 -4.35 -1.67
CA ASP A 106 -22.83 -4.09 -2.54
C ASP A 106 -22.82 -2.68 -3.17
N GLU A 107 -23.97 -2.00 -3.22
CA GLU A 107 -24.11 -0.68 -3.84
C GLU A 107 -23.83 0.51 -2.90
N GLU A 108 -23.55 0.27 -1.61
CA GLU A 108 -23.19 1.35 -0.70
C GLU A 108 -21.71 1.72 -0.83
N PRO A 109 -21.37 3.00 -1.08
CA PRO A 109 -19.98 3.43 -1.13
C PRO A 109 -19.33 3.38 0.27
N GLY A 110 -20.11 3.47 1.35
CA GLY A 110 -19.61 3.51 2.73
C GLY A 110 -19.50 2.13 3.39
N GLY A 111 -18.49 1.96 4.25
CA GLY A 111 -18.26 0.71 4.93
C GLY A 111 -17.02 0.70 5.82
N SER A 112 -16.58 -0.51 6.15
CA SER A 112 -15.37 -0.76 6.94
C SER A 112 -14.38 -1.57 6.12
N ALA A 113 -13.23 -0.99 5.78
CA ALA A 113 -12.11 -1.71 5.18
C ALA A 113 -11.20 -2.30 6.28
N LEU A 114 -10.86 -3.58 6.19
CA LEU A 114 -9.90 -4.26 7.05
C LEU A 114 -8.64 -4.60 6.25
N LEU A 115 -7.52 -4.00 6.64
CA LEU A 115 -6.20 -4.41 6.20
C LEU A 115 -5.70 -5.49 7.16
N LEU A 116 -5.41 -6.67 6.63
CA LEU A 116 -4.90 -7.81 7.39
C LEU A 116 -3.40 -7.91 7.19
N PHE A 117 -2.67 -7.97 8.29
CA PHE A 117 -1.22 -8.12 8.29
C PHE A 117 -0.84 -9.49 8.85
N ALA A 118 0.32 -9.98 8.44
CA ALA A 118 0.93 -11.16 8.98
C ALA A 118 1.18 -10.97 10.48
N HIS A 119 1.32 -12.08 11.21
CA HIS A 119 1.50 -12.08 12.66
C HIS A 119 0.30 -11.55 13.47
N GLY A 120 -0.89 -11.47 12.85
CA GLY A 120 -2.14 -11.13 13.53
C GLY A 120 -2.41 -9.63 13.68
N GLY A 121 -1.62 -8.79 13.02
CA GLY A 121 -1.90 -7.36 12.87
C GLY A 121 -3.13 -7.13 12.00
N ALA A 122 -3.98 -6.17 12.39
CA ALA A 122 -5.10 -5.76 11.54
C ALA A 122 -5.38 -4.27 11.72
N ILE A 123 -5.71 -3.58 10.63
CA ILE A 123 -6.16 -2.18 10.66
C ILE A 123 -7.56 -2.12 10.09
N ARG A 124 -8.53 -1.71 10.91
CA ARG A 124 -9.88 -1.40 10.46
C ARG A 124 -10.01 0.10 10.20
N LEU A 125 -10.46 0.43 9.01
CA LEU A 125 -10.77 1.77 8.54
C LEU A 125 -12.27 1.86 8.35
N ASP A 126 -12.88 2.84 8.98
CA ASP A 126 -14.28 3.18 8.78
C ASP A 126 -14.35 4.31 7.75
N VAL A 127 -14.92 4.06 6.58
CA VAL A 127 -14.96 5.00 5.45
C VAL A 127 -16.41 5.37 5.14
N GLU A 128 -16.64 6.65 4.88
CA GLU A 128 -17.94 7.12 4.39
C GLU A 128 -18.14 6.76 2.91
N CYS A 129 -17.04 6.70 2.15
CA CYS A 129 -17.00 6.28 0.76
C CYS A 129 -15.65 5.59 0.52
N LEU A 130 -15.66 4.38 -0.03
CA LEU A 130 -14.47 3.64 -0.38
C LEU A 130 -13.78 4.36 -1.54
N GLU A 131 -12.68 5.02 -1.23
CA GLU A 131 -11.81 5.64 -2.22
C GLU A 131 -10.38 5.25 -1.88
N CYS A 132 -9.87 4.26 -2.60
CA CYS A 132 -8.56 3.68 -2.39
C CYS A 132 -7.70 3.87 -3.63
N GLU A 133 -6.53 4.49 -3.51
CA GLU A 133 -5.59 4.70 -4.61
C GLU A 133 -4.29 3.96 -4.31
N LEU A 134 -3.89 3.01 -5.15
CA LEU A 134 -2.57 2.40 -5.15
C LEU A 134 -1.73 3.05 -6.25
N THR A 135 -0.59 3.64 -5.89
CA THR A 135 0.34 4.24 -6.84
C THR A 135 1.75 3.70 -6.60
N ASP A 136 2.38 3.16 -7.63
CA ASP A 136 3.80 2.81 -7.60
C ASP A 136 4.65 4.09 -7.68
N LEU A 137 5.46 4.35 -6.66
CA LEU A 137 6.34 5.52 -6.53
C LEU A 137 7.68 5.32 -7.27
N GLY A 138 8.01 4.09 -7.68
CA GLY A 138 9.19 3.75 -8.47
C GLY A 138 10.03 2.63 -7.87
N ALA A 139 11.05 2.19 -8.61
CA ALA A 139 12.08 1.29 -8.10
C ALA A 139 12.88 1.99 -7.00
N ASP A 140 13.26 1.26 -5.96
CA ASP A 140 14.16 1.73 -4.91
C ASP A 140 15.41 2.38 -5.54
N ALA A 141 15.40 3.71 -5.62
CA ALA A 141 16.57 4.55 -5.90
C ALA A 141 17.06 5.23 -4.61
N LEU A 142 16.58 4.76 -3.44
CA LEU A 142 17.04 5.19 -2.12
C LEU A 142 18.14 4.28 -1.56
N GLY A 143 18.68 3.37 -2.38
CA GLY A 143 19.96 2.67 -2.15
C GLY A 143 21.12 3.10 -3.06
N ALA A 144 20.90 3.93 -4.09
CA ALA A 144 21.97 4.42 -4.95
C ALA A 144 22.49 5.76 -4.44
N GLY A 145 23.38 5.71 -3.44
CA GLY A 145 24.20 6.86 -3.07
C GLY A 145 24.85 7.45 -4.32
N LEU A 146 24.55 8.73 -4.57
CA LEU A 146 25.33 9.72 -5.31
C LEU A 146 26.66 9.20 -5.89
N GLY A 147 26.59 8.56 -7.05
CA GLY A 147 27.71 8.43 -7.97
C GLY A 147 27.62 9.54 -9.00
N LEU A 148 27.95 10.78 -8.60
CA LEU A 148 28.28 11.83 -9.55
C LEU A 148 29.61 11.44 -10.21
N GLU A 149 29.52 10.72 -11.32
CA GLU A 149 30.66 10.57 -12.22
C GLU A 149 30.68 11.81 -13.12
N GLU A 150 31.46 12.80 -12.70
CA GLU A 150 31.91 13.88 -13.58
C GLU A 150 32.99 13.31 -14.51
N GLU A 151 32.73 13.33 -15.82
CA GLU A 151 33.74 13.27 -16.87
C GLU A 151 33.50 14.50 -17.78
N GLY A 152 34.45 15.39 -18.05
CA GLY A 152 35.90 15.22 -18.17
C GLY A 152 36.31 15.73 -19.54
#